data_AF-A0A1F1CB27-F1
#
_entry.id   AF-A0A1F1CB27-F1
#
_cell.length_a   1.000
_cell.length_b   1.000
_cell.length_c   1.000
_cell.angle_alpha   90.00
_cell.angle_beta   90.00
_cell.angle_gamma   90.00
#
_symmetry.space_group_name_H-M   'P 1'
#
loop_
_entity.id
_entity.type
_entity.pdbx_description
1 polymer ?
#
loop_
_entity_poly.entity_id
_entity_poly.type
_entity_poly.pdbx_seq_one_letter_code
_entity_poly.pdbx_strand_id
1 'polypeptide(L)'
;MKDEDISVLNYHFSSFFTHCIKENHIKVASHHFSNKKIEGLTIVDSLGTTFSYEKENSKAKQNFTLCHELGHYILKHDGSYFMKSVDNQEKLVEREANIFSAVTLMPDIVLLSKLYYNCESFQNVQDSLEVSKQALYFRLLDLLRVFFTDKDTYIKQAIKDYMEGQNAPLLLLLHDIKDDIIGEFNKYKPCLLNQIKNKIGTLGFVTSQDIPELLDQKQWSKLQNNTSYLKIWLVYNKGKSIAYVWDKNKLSESEARKKAELQLLLM
;
A
#
# COMPACT_ATOMS: atom_id res chain seq x y z
N MET A 1 0.54 3.06 1.89
CA MET A 1 1.23 2.82 3.19
C MET A 1 1.84 4.10 3.73
N LYS A 2 2.92 4.63 3.14
CA LYS A 2 3.61 5.82 3.67
C LYS A 2 2.77 7.10 3.67
N ASP A 3 1.92 7.31 2.67
CA ASP A 3 1.06 8.50 2.60
C ASP A 3 0.02 8.56 3.71
N GLU A 4 -0.37 7.41 4.28
CA GLU A 4 -1.42 7.29 5.30
C GLU A 4 -0.84 6.78 6.64
N ASP A 5 0.49 6.77 6.78
CA ASP A 5 1.22 6.25 7.94
C ASP A 5 0.77 4.84 8.39
N ILE A 6 0.40 3.99 7.42
CA ILE A 6 -0.06 2.63 7.69
C ILE A 6 1.15 1.78 8.08
N SER A 7 1.09 1.20 9.28
CA SER A 7 2.11 0.27 9.77
C SER A 7 2.24 -0.95 8.85
N VAL A 8 3.49 -1.30 8.52
CA VAL A 8 3.82 -2.50 7.75
C VAL A 8 3.37 -3.78 8.47
N LEU A 9 3.42 -3.80 9.81
CA LEU A 9 3.03 -4.94 10.65
C LEU A 9 1.53 -5.23 10.58
N ASN A 10 0.72 -4.17 10.49
CA ASN A 10 -0.74 -4.23 10.46
C ASN A 10 -1.29 -3.98 9.05
N TYR A 11 -0.48 -4.25 8.03
CA TYR A 11 -0.88 -4.06 6.65
C TYR A 11 -2.07 -4.96 6.30
N HIS A 12 -3.08 -4.36 5.67
CA HIS A 12 -4.14 -5.09 5.00
C HIS A 12 -4.47 -4.39 3.68
N PHE A 13 -4.65 -5.16 2.61
CA PHE A 13 -4.85 -4.61 1.26
C PHE A 13 -6.13 -3.76 1.15
N SER A 14 -7.12 -3.99 2.01
CA SER A 14 -8.42 -3.30 1.98
C SER A 14 -8.29 -1.78 2.05
N SER A 15 -7.29 -1.23 2.74
CA SER A 15 -7.06 0.21 2.80
C SER A 15 -6.73 0.78 1.42
N PHE A 16 -5.78 0.16 0.72
CA PHE A 16 -5.41 0.54 -0.65
C PHE A 16 -6.56 0.30 -1.62
N PHE A 17 -7.18 -0.89 -1.58
CA PHE A 17 -8.29 -1.24 -2.43
C PHE A 17 -9.46 -0.26 -2.28
N THR A 18 -9.90 0.00 -1.04
CA THR A 18 -11.02 0.93 -0.76
C THR A 18 -10.71 2.34 -1.22
N HIS A 19 -9.46 2.81 -1.06
CA HIS A 19 -9.03 4.11 -1.58
C HIS A 19 -9.20 4.16 -3.10
N CYS A 20 -8.67 3.17 -3.83
CA CYS A 20 -8.81 3.10 -5.29
C CYS A 20 -10.28 3.05 -5.74
N ILE A 21 -11.11 2.25 -5.07
CA ILE A 21 -12.54 2.14 -5.39
C ILE A 21 -13.24 3.49 -5.21
N LYS A 22 -12.97 4.21 -4.12
CA LYS A 22 -13.59 5.51 -3.82
C LYS A 22 -13.15 6.60 -4.79
N GLU A 23 -11.84 6.73 -5.00
CA GLU A 23 -11.26 7.75 -5.88
C GLU A 23 -11.75 7.60 -7.33
N ASN A 24 -11.98 6.38 -7.78
CA ASN A 24 -12.40 6.09 -9.16
C ASN A 24 -13.91 5.83 -9.29
N HIS A 25 -14.69 6.03 -8.22
CA HIS A 25 -16.14 5.78 -8.18
C HIS A 25 -16.56 4.38 -8.68
N ILE A 26 -15.73 3.37 -8.41
CA ILE A 26 -15.97 1.99 -8.83
C ILE A 26 -17.02 1.37 -7.91
N LYS A 27 -17.96 0.61 -8.46
CA LYS A 27 -18.90 -0.21 -7.68
C LYS A 27 -18.35 -1.61 -7.50
N VAL A 28 -18.54 -2.20 -6.33
CA VAL A 28 -18.15 -3.60 -6.06
C VAL A 28 -19.41 -4.40 -5.76
N ALA A 29 -19.65 -5.47 -6.52
CA ALA A 29 -20.86 -6.28 -6.42
C ALA A 29 -20.55 -7.77 -6.36
N SER A 30 -21.11 -8.47 -5.37
CA SER A 30 -21.02 -9.93 -5.32
C SER A 30 -22.04 -10.54 -6.28
N HIS A 31 -21.63 -11.59 -6.99
CA HIS A 31 -22.46 -12.31 -7.96
C HIS A 31 -22.38 -13.81 -7.70
N HIS A 32 -23.37 -14.54 -8.21
CA HIS A 32 -23.25 -15.97 -8.41
C HIS A 32 -23.22 -16.24 -9.91
N PHE A 33 -22.06 -16.65 -10.44
CA PHE A 33 -21.87 -16.96 -11.84
C PHE A 33 -22.26 -18.40 -12.10
N SER A 34 -23.28 -18.61 -12.94
CA SER A 34 -23.70 -19.96 -13.34
C SER A 34 -22.59 -20.71 -14.08
N ASN A 35 -21.67 -19.98 -14.72
CA ASN A 35 -20.46 -20.54 -15.33
C ASN A 35 -19.30 -20.52 -14.33
N LYS A 36 -18.93 -21.71 -13.81
CA LYS A 36 -17.83 -21.91 -12.85
C LYS A 36 -16.44 -21.47 -13.35
N LYS A 37 -16.29 -21.11 -14.63
CA LYS A 37 -15.03 -20.57 -15.15
C LYS A 37 -14.85 -19.07 -14.88
N ILE A 38 -15.92 -18.36 -14.53
CA ILE A 38 -15.91 -16.93 -14.25
C ILE A 38 -15.77 -16.76 -12.73
N GLU A 39 -14.67 -16.12 -12.33
CA GLU A 39 -14.34 -15.90 -10.92
C GLU A 39 -14.52 -14.43 -10.53
N GLY A 40 -14.34 -13.54 -11.49
CA GLY A 40 -14.54 -12.10 -11.43
C GLY A 40 -14.89 -11.54 -12.79
N LEU A 41 -15.41 -10.32 -12.79
CA LEU A 41 -15.76 -9.58 -14.01
C LEU A 41 -15.72 -8.07 -13.75
N THR A 42 -15.01 -7.35 -14.61
CA THR A 42 -15.10 -5.89 -14.71
C THR A 42 -16.05 -5.49 -15.82
N ILE A 43 -17.01 -4.61 -15.51
CA ILE A 43 -17.94 -4.00 -16.48
C ILE A 43 -17.68 -2.50 -16.50
N VAL A 44 -17.46 -1.94 -17.68
CA VAL A 44 -17.33 -0.50 -17.90
C VAL A 44 -18.42 -0.08 -18.89
N ASP A 45 -19.39 0.70 -18.41
CA ASP A 45 -20.51 1.19 -19.20
C ASP A 45 -20.80 2.68 -18.97
N SER A 46 -21.88 3.21 -19.54
CA SER A 46 -22.28 4.61 -19.38
C SER A 46 -22.61 5.02 -17.94
N LEU A 47 -22.84 4.06 -17.04
CA LEU A 47 -23.13 4.27 -15.61
C LEU A 47 -21.87 4.17 -14.74
N GLY A 48 -20.72 3.81 -15.33
CA GLY A 48 -19.40 3.77 -14.68
C GLY A 48 -18.76 2.38 -14.70
N THR A 49 -17.82 2.17 -13.78
CA THR A 49 -17.07 0.91 -13.64
C THR A 49 -17.62 0.08 -12.48
N THR A 50 -17.84 -1.21 -12.71
CA THR A 50 -18.25 -2.17 -11.69
C THR A 50 -17.32 -3.38 -11.68
N PHE A 51 -16.81 -3.74 -10.50
CA PHE A 51 -16.10 -4.99 -10.25
C PHE A 51 -17.05 -6.01 -9.63
N SER A 52 -17.03 -7.22 -10.16
CA SER A 52 -17.83 -8.33 -9.70
C SER A 52 -16.98 -9.52 -9.33
N TYR A 53 -17.42 -10.29 -8.33
CA TYR A 53 -16.71 -11.49 -7.87
C TYR A 53 -17.71 -12.58 -7.45
N GLU A 54 -17.30 -13.84 -7.57
CA GLU A 54 -18.12 -14.99 -7.14
C GLU A 54 -18.24 -15.02 -5.61
N LYS A 55 -19.48 -14.94 -5.11
CA LYS A 55 -19.79 -14.84 -3.69
C LYS A 55 -19.52 -16.13 -2.91
N GLU A 56 -19.61 -17.28 -3.57
CA GLU A 56 -19.43 -18.60 -2.93
C GLU A 56 -17.96 -19.01 -2.80
N ASN A 57 -17.03 -18.22 -3.36
CA ASN A 57 -15.61 -18.48 -3.21
C ASN A 57 -15.10 -18.21 -1.79
N SER A 58 -13.99 -18.84 -1.42
CA SER A 58 -13.29 -18.52 -0.17
C SER A 58 -12.85 -17.06 -0.14
N LYS A 59 -12.79 -16.47 1.05
CA LYS A 59 -12.41 -15.06 1.24
C LYS A 59 -11.09 -14.71 0.55
N ALA A 60 -10.09 -15.58 0.67
CA ALA A 60 -8.81 -15.41 0.01
C ALA A 60 -8.90 -15.35 -1.52
N LYS A 61 -9.77 -16.16 -2.11
CA LYS A 61 -9.99 -16.16 -3.55
C LYS A 61 -10.77 -14.92 -3.99
N GLN A 62 -11.77 -14.49 -3.22
CA GLN A 62 -12.47 -13.23 -3.46
C GLN A 62 -11.51 -12.03 -3.42
N ASN A 63 -10.62 -11.97 -2.42
CA ASN A 63 -9.62 -10.91 -2.27
C ASN A 63 -8.67 -10.88 -3.49
N PHE A 64 -8.17 -12.05 -3.91
CA PHE A 64 -7.32 -12.16 -5.09
C PHE A 64 -8.03 -11.70 -6.36
N THR A 65 -9.26 -12.12 -6.58
CA THR A 65 -10.08 -11.68 -7.71
C THR A 65 -10.27 -10.17 -7.70
N LEU A 66 -10.66 -9.58 -6.58
CA LEU A 66 -10.89 -8.14 -6.48
C LEU A 66 -9.62 -7.33 -6.80
N CYS A 67 -8.48 -7.75 -6.26
CA CYS A 67 -7.21 -7.11 -6.58
C CYS A 67 -6.77 -7.35 -8.04
N HIS A 68 -7.15 -8.48 -8.64
CA HIS A 68 -6.90 -8.76 -10.05
C HIS A 68 -7.72 -7.84 -10.96
N GLU A 69 -9.02 -7.67 -10.71
CA GLU A 69 -9.86 -6.69 -11.43
C GLU A 69 -9.33 -5.25 -11.27
N LEU A 70 -8.91 -4.88 -10.05
CA LEU A 70 -8.26 -3.60 -9.81
C LEU A 70 -6.95 -3.47 -10.62
N GLY A 71 -6.19 -4.56 -10.76
CA GLY A 71 -4.99 -4.61 -11.59
C GLY A 71 -5.29 -4.31 -13.05
N HIS A 72 -6.31 -4.94 -13.63
CA HIS A 72 -6.77 -4.60 -14.98
C HIS A 72 -7.11 -3.11 -15.12
N TYR A 73 -7.84 -2.57 -14.16
CA TYR A 73 -8.25 -1.17 -14.20
C TYR A 73 -7.06 -0.20 -14.09
N ILE A 74 -6.18 -0.39 -13.11
CA ILE A 74 -5.05 0.52 -12.85
C ILE A 74 -4.00 0.44 -13.97
N LEU A 75 -3.74 -0.76 -14.49
CA LEU A 75 -2.79 -0.97 -15.59
C LEU A 75 -3.38 -0.62 -16.96
N LYS A 76 -4.65 -0.19 -17.00
CA LYS A 76 -5.38 0.19 -18.22
C LYS A 76 -5.37 -0.92 -19.26
N HIS A 77 -5.60 -2.15 -18.80
CA HIS A 77 -5.74 -3.28 -19.69
C HIS A 77 -7.04 -3.13 -20.50
N ASP A 78 -6.91 -2.96 -21.82
CA ASP A 78 -8.05 -2.86 -22.73
C ASP A 78 -8.72 -4.22 -22.88
N GLY A 79 -9.93 -4.35 -22.31
CA GLY A 79 -10.75 -5.55 -22.46
C GLY A 79 -12.12 -5.34 -21.86
N SER A 80 -13.12 -5.17 -22.71
CA SER A 80 -14.52 -5.06 -22.29
C SER A 80 -15.10 -6.37 -21.75
N TYR A 81 -14.40 -7.50 -21.92
CA TYR A 81 -14.80 -8.83 -21.45
C TYR A 81 -13.55 -9.72 -21.28
N PHE A 82 -13.01 -9.83 -20.07
CA PHE A 82 -11.95 -10.80 -19.77
C PHE A 82 -12.57 -12.17 -19.52
N MET A 83 -12.66 -12.98 -20.58
CA MET A 83 -12.96 -14.40 -20.51
C MET A 83 -11.70 -15.14 -20.96
N LYS A 84 -11.08 -15.94 -20.07
CA LYS A 84 -9.85 -16.73 -20.34
C LYS A 84 -9.89 -17.39 -21.73
N SER A 85 -9.25 -16.78 -22.74
CA SER A 85 -9.08 -17.33 -24.07
C SER A 85 -7.59 -17.53 -24.38
N VAL A 86 -7.29 -18.19 -25.51
CA VAL A 86 -6.02 -18.91 -25.74
C VAL A 86 -4.92 -18.02 -26.34
N ASP A 87 -5.20 -16.74 -26.60
CA ASP A 87 -4.29 -15.83 -27.28
C ASP A 87 -3.14 -15.35 -26.36
N ASN A 88 -1.96 -15.11 -26.92
CA ASN A 88 -0.75 -14.80 -26.14
C ASN A 88 -0.76 -13.40 -25.51
N GLN A 89 -1.48 -12.44 -26.10
CA GLN A 89 -1.66 -11.10 -25.50
C GLN A 89 -2.57 -11.15 -24.27
N GLU A 90 -3.68 -11.90 -24.33
CA GLU A 90 -4.52 -12.15 -23.16
C GLU A 90 -3.70 -12.77 -22.02
N LYS A 91 -2.80 -13.72 -22.32
CA LYS A 91 -1.92 -14.33 -21.30
C LYS A 91 -0.98 -13.32 -20.62
N LEU A 92 -0.50 -12.29 -21.33
CA LEU A 92 0.38 -11.27 -20.75
C LEU A 92 -0.40 -10.35 -19.81
N VAL A 93 -1.52 -9.83 -20.28
CA VAL A 93 -2.42 -8.95 -19.54
C VAL A 93 -2.93 -9.63 -18.25
N GLU A 94 -3.35 -10.89 -18.36
CA GLU A 94 -3.76 -11.71 -17.21
C GLU A 94 -2.59 -11.94 -16.24
N ARG A 95 -1.38 -12.16 -16.75
CA ARG A 95 -0.19 -12.34 -15.92
C ARG A 95 0.16 -11.05 -15.17
N GLU A 96 0.06 -9.90 -15.82
CA GLU A 96 0.29 -8.60 -15.20
C GLU A 96 -0.73 -8.31 -14.10
N ALA A 97 -2.02 -8.58 -14.33
CA ALA A 97 -3.06 -8.46 -13.32
C ALA A 97 -2.85 -9.43 -12.13
N ASN A 98 -2.38 -10.66 -12.41
CA ASN A 98 -2.02 -11.62 -11.36
C ASN A 98 -0.83 -11.14 -10.51
N ILE A 99 0.21 -10.58 -11.14
CA ILE A 99 1.35 -9.99 -10.43
C ILE A 99 0.87 -8.79 -9.58
N PHE A 100 0.08 -7.89 -10.16
CA PHE A 100 -0.50 -6.75 -9.45
C PHE A 100 -1.26 -7.21 -8.20
N SER A 101 -2.10 -8.23 -8.34
CA SER A 101 -2.88 -8.79 -7.23
C SER A 101 -1.98 -9.37 -6.15
N ALA A 102 -0.98 -10.16 -6.53
CA ALA A 102 -0.05 -10.79 -5.59
C ALA A 102 0.81 -9.75 -4.83
N VAL A 103 1.30 -8.71 -5.51
CA VAL A 103 2.09 -7.63 -4.92
C VAL A 103 1.22 -6.74 -4.01
N THR A 104 -0.02 -6.47 -4.41
CA THR A 104 -0.98 -5.69 -3.61
C THR A 104 -1.36 -6.44 -2.33
N LEU A 105 -1.66 -7.74 -2.42
CA LEU A 105 -2.02 -8.54 -1.25
C LEU A 105 -0.83 -8.79 -0.31
N MET A 106 0.36 -8.97 -0.88
CA MET A 106 1.56 -9.36 -0.16
C MET A 106 2.75 -8.50 -0.60
N PRO A 107 2.85 -7.21 -0.19
CA PRO A 107 3.97 -6.35 -0.57
C PRO A 107 5.31 -6.87 -0.03
N ASP A 108 6.43 -6.62 -0.73
CA ASP A 108 7.75 -7.14 -0.33
C ASP A 108 8.14 -6.71 1.09
N ILE A 109 7.92 -5.44 1.42
CA ILE A 109 8.23 -4.91 2.75
C ILE A 109 7.39 -5.58 3.85
N VAL A 110 6.14 -5.95 3.54
CA VAL A 110 5.24 -6.63 4.48
C VAL A 110 5.68 -8.07 4.66
N LEU A 111 6.01 -8.77 3.57
CA LEU A 111 6.57 -10.12 3.63
C LEU A 111 7.88 -10.15 4.40
N LEU A 112 8.79 -9.21 4.15
CA LEU A 112 10.05 -9.10 4.91
C LEU A 112 9.78 -8.89 6.39
N SER A 113 8.87 -7.97 6.75
CA SER A 113 8.50 -7.72 8.15
C SER A 113 7.95 -8.98 8.83
N LYS A 114 7.02 -9.68 8.19
CA LYS A 114 6.35 -10.85 8.76
C LYS A 114 7.26 -12.07 8.85
N LEU A 115 8.03 -12.33 7.79
CA LEU A 115 8.83 -13.54 7.66
C LEU A 115 10.18 -13.41 8.36
N TYR A 116 10.90 -12.31 8.13
CA TYR A 116 12.28 -12.16 8.59
C TYR A 116 12.37 -11.53 9.99
N TYR A 117 11.60 -10.48 10.25
CA TYR A 117 11.67 -9.77 11.54
C TYR A 117 10.76 -10.36 12.60
N ASN A 118 9.56 -10.80 12.23
CA ASN A 118 8.60 -11.40 13.18
C ASN A 118 8.66 -12.94 13.22
N CYS A 119 9.35 -13.58 12.28
CA CYS A 119 9.43 -15.04 12.17
C CYS A 119 8.05 -15.73 12.17
N GLU A 120 7.04 -15.11 11.55
CA GLU A 120 5.67 -15.64 11.50
C GLU A 120 5.62 -16.99 10.76
N SER A 121 4.79 -17.92 11.24
CA SER A 121 4.56 -19.20 10.57
C SER A 121 3.83 -19.01 9.23
N PHE A 122 3.96 -19.99 8.31
CA PHE A 122 3.29 -19.92 7.01
C PHE A 122 1.78 -19.69 7.15
N GLN A 123 1.16 -20.39 8.11
CA GLN A 123 -0.27 -20.26 8.39
C GLN A 123 -0.63 -18.86 8.92
N ASN A 124 0.16 -18.30 9.83
CA ASN A 124 -0.09 -16.94 10.36
C ASN A 124 0.01 -15.87 9.27
N VAL A 125 0.98 -15.99 8.36
CA VAL A 125 1.12 -15.07 7.22
C VAL A 125 -0.06 -15.21 6.26
N GLN A 126 -0.45 -16.46 5.96
CA GLN A 126 -1.62 -16.73 5.11
C GLN A 126 -2.90 -16.12 5.68
N ASP A 127 -3.16 -16.33 6.97
CA ASP A 127 -4.40 -15.90 7.61
C ASP A 127 -4.43 -14.38 7.81
N SER A 128 -3.31 -13.77 8.22
CA SER A 128 -3.25 -12.31 8.44
C SER A 128 -3.34 -11.48 7.17
N LEU A 129 -2.89 -12.03 6.03
CA LEU A 129 -3.02 -11.38 4.72
C LEU A 129 -4.27 -11.84 3.95
N GLU A 130 -5.05 -12.76 4.52
CA GLU A 130 -6.23 -13.38 3.89
C GLU A 130 -5.95 -13.89 2.47
N VAL A 131 -4.86 -14.65 2.29
CA VAL A 131 -4.45 -15.22 0.99
C VAL A 131 -4.53 -16.74 0.98
N SER A 132 -4.46 -17.36 -0.20
CA SER A 132 -4.42 -18.82 -0.28
C SER A 132 -2.99 -19.34 -0.12
N LYS A 133 -2.84 -20.60 0.32
CA LYS A 133 -1.56 -21.31 0.36
C LYS A 133 -0.81 -21.23 -0.96
N GLN A 134 -1.52 -21.38 -2.07
CA GLN A 134 -0.95 -21.32 -3.41
C GLN A 134 -0.47 -19.91 -3.75
N ALA A 135 -1.26 -18.87 -3.45
CA ALA A 135 -0.88 -17.48 -3.71
C ALA A 135 0.38 -17.10 -2.93
N LEU A 136 0.45 -17.44 -1.64
CA LEU A 136 1.65 -17.17 -0.82
C LEU A 136 2.88 -17.93 -1.33
N TYR A 137 2.74 -19.20 -1.70
CA TYR A 137 3.83 -19.99 -2.29
C TYR A 137 4.43 -19.32 -3.53
N PHE A 138 3.58 -18.99 -4.52
CA PHE A 138 4.05 -18.39 -5.77
C PHE A 138 4.59 -16.98 -5.54
N ARG A 139 4.00 -16.22 -4.62
CA ARG A 139 4.49 -14.89 -4.28
C ARG A 139 5.92 -14.91 -3.72
N LEU A 140 6.22 -15.83 -2.81
CA LEU A 140 7.57 -15.99 -2.26
C LEU A 140 8.55 -16.47 -3.32
N LEU A 141 8.11 -17.39 -4.19
CA LEU A 141 8.92 -17.88 -5.29
C LEU A 141 9.28 -16.75 -6.26
N ASP A 142 8.31 -15.93 -6.66
CA ASP A 142 8.51 -14.82 -7.57
C ASP A 142 9.38 -13.72 -6.94
N LEU A 143 9.18 -13.41 -5.64
CA LEU A 143 10.05 -12.50 -4.89
C LEU A 143 11.50 -12.94 -4.97
N LEU A 144 11.79 -14.18 -4.56
CA LEU A 144 13.16 -14.66 -4.43
C LEU A 144 13.85 -14.84 -5.79
N ARG A 145 13.11 -15.19 -6.84
CA ARG A 145 13.65 -15.33 -8.20
C ARG A 145 14.16 -14.03 -8.80
N VAL A 146 13.62 -12.89 -8.38
CA VAL A 146 14.13 -11.57 -8.82
C VAL A 146 15.57 -11.35 -8.33
N PHE A 147 15.90 -11.85 -7.14
CA PHE A 147 17.21 -11.67 -6.52
C PHE A 147 18.18 -12.84 -6.76
N PHE A 148 17.66 -14.03 -7.07
CA PHE A 148 18.46 -15.24 -7.22
C PHE A 148 18.12 -15.99 -8.51
N THR A 149 18.93 -15.81 -9.55
CA THR A 149 18.70 -16.40 -10.88
C THR A 149 18.97 -17.90 -10.95
N ASP A 150 19.95 -18.41 -10.21
CA ASP A 150 20.46 -19.79 -10.34
C ASP A 150 20.16 -20.68 -9.12
N LYS A 151 19.23 -20.25 -8.25
CA LYS A 151 18.87 -20.96 -7.02
C LYS A 151 17.45 -21.53 -7.02
N ASP A 152 16.80 -21.71 -8.18
CA ASP A 152 15.38 -22.09 -8.29
C ASP A 152 15.01 -23.34 -7.48
N THR A 153 15.79 -24.41 -7.58
CA THR A 153 15.57 -25.66 -6.82
C THR A 153 15.68 -25.41 -5.31
N TYR A 154 16.68 -24.63 -4.89
CA TYR A 154 16.91 -24.29 -3.49
C TYR A 154 15.78 -23.41 -2.93
N ILE A 155 15.35 -22.39 -3.68
CA ILE A 155 14.23 -21.50 -3.31
C ILE A 155 12.95 -22.33 -3.12
N LYS A 156 12.62 -23.19 -4.09
CA LYS A 156 11.43 -24.04 -4.02
C LYS A 156 11.47 -24.95 -2.80
N GLN A 157 12.63 -25.49 -2.44
CA GLN A 157 12.79 -26.31 -1.25
C GLN A 157 12.64 -25.47 0.03
N ALA A 158 13.31 -24.32 0.13
CA ALA A 158 13.22 -23.43 1.28
C ALA A 158 11.77 -22.98 1.57
N ILE A 159 10.96 -22.72 0.53
CA ILE A 159 9.54 -22.38 0.71
C ILE A 159 8.73 -23.60 1.17
N LYS A 160 9.00 -24.80 0.66
CA LYS A 160 8.34 -26.04 1.12
C LYS A 160 8.67 -26.33 2.57
N ASP A 161 9.94 -26.22 2.95
CA ASP A 161 10.39 -26.37 4.33
C ASP A 161 9.65 -25.38 5.25
N TYR A 162 9.51 -24.13 4.82
CA TYR A 162 8.75 -23.11 5.56
C TYR A 162 7.27 -23.46 5.71
N MET A 163 6.63 -24.02 4.67
CA MET A 163 5.25 -24.52 4.74
C MET A 163 5.09 -25.69 5.73
N GLU A 164 6.17 -26.42 6.01
CA GLU A 164 6.24 -27.52 6.98
C GLU A 164 6.71 -27.07 8.37
N GLY A 165 6.95 -25.76 8.56
CA GLY A 165 7.34 -25.15 9.84
C GLY A 165 8.85 -24.94 10.01
N GLN A 166 9.68 -25.29 9.02
CA GLN A 166 11.12 -25.07 9.03
C GLN A 166 11.49 -23.77 8.31
N ASN A 167 11.78 -22.70 9.06
CA ASN A 167 11.97 -21.36 8.50
C ASN A 167 13.44 -20.98 8.21
N ALA A 168 14.43 -21.71 8.74
CA ALA A 168 15.83 -21.32 8.65
C ALA A 168 16.35 -21.08 7.21
N PRO A 169 16.07 -21.96 6.21
CA PRO A 169 16.51 -21.73 4.84
C PRO A 169 15.91 -20.45 4.22
N LEU A 170 14.63 -20.20 4.49
CA LEU A 170 13.94 -19.01 3.99
C LEU A 170 14.48 -17.73 4.65
N LEU A 171 14.78 -17.77 5.96
CA LEU A 171 15.36 -16.63 6.68
C LEU A 171 16.74 -16.24 6.16
N LEU A 172 17.57 -17.21 5.76
CA LEU A 172 18.88 -16.92 5.14
C LEU A 172 18.71 -16.23 3.79
N LEU A 173 17.80 -16.70 2.94
CA LEU A 173 17.50 -16.05 1.67
C LEU A 173 16.99 -14.62 1.85
N LEU A 174 16.12 -14.38 2.85
CA LEU A 174 15.60 -13.05 3.17
C LEU A 174 16.68 -12.13 3.78
N HIS A 175 17.62 -12.68 4.55
CA HIS A 175 18.74 -11.92 5.10
C HIS A 175 19.56 -11.25 4.01
N ASP A 176 19.85 -11.99 2.94
CA ASP A 176 20.68 -11.53 1.82
C ASP A 176 20.03 -10.38 1.03
N ILE A 177 18.70 -10.23 1.06
CA ILE A 177 17.95 -9.26 0.23
C ILE A 177 17.21 -8.18 1.04
N LYS A 178 17.29 -8.23 2.38
CA LYS A 178 16.50 -7.33 3.25
C LYS A 178 16.82 -5.86 2.99
N ASP A 179 18.08 -5.52 2.73
CA ASP A 179 18.52 -4.13 2.58
C ASP A 179 18.05 -3.55 1.24
N ASP A 180 17.96 -4.37 0.19
CA ASP A 180 17.39 -3.97 -1.10
C ASP A 180 15.90 -3.66 -0.97
N ILE A 181 15.13 -4.53 -0.30
CA ILE A 181 13.68 -4.34 -0.08
C ILE A 181 13.44 -3.09 0.78
N ILE A 182 14.20 -2.91 1.87
CA ILE A 182 14.09 -1.74 2.75
C ILE A 182 14.48 -0.47 1.99
N GLY A 183 15.55 -0.55 1.19
CA GLY A 183 16.03 0.53 0.34
C GLY A 183 14.98 0.97 -0.67
N GLU A 184 14.38 0.03 -1.41
CA GLU A 184 13.31 0.29 -2.37
C GLU A 184 12.10 0.94 -1.69
N PHE A 185 11.61 0.37 -0.59
CA PHE A 185 10.51 0.95 0.17
C PHE A 185 10.83 2.38 0.61
N ASN A 186 12.08 2.66 0.97
CA ASN A 186 12.57 3.96 1.41
C ASN A 186 12.82 4.99 0.31
N LYS A 187 12.85 4.58 -0.97
CA LYS A 187 12.88 5.52 -2.10
C LYS A 187 11.61 6.37 -2.17
N TYR A 188 10.45 5.80 -1.84
CA TYR A 188 9.21 6.58 -1.79
C TYR A 188 9.18 7.48 -0.55
N LYS A 189 9.02 8.78 -0.79
CA LYS A 189 8.77 9.80 0.22
C LYS A 189 7.40 10.42 -0.04
N PRO A 190 6.46 10.41 0.93
CA PRO A 190 5.19 11.09 0.80
C PRO A 190 5.37 12.55 0.43
N CYS A 191 4.44 13.12 -0.34
CA CYS A 191 4.48 14.54 -0.66
C CYS A 191 4.29 15.39 0.62
N LEU A 192 4.78 16.64 0.59
CA LEU A 192 4.71 17.56 1.73
C LEU A 192 3.28 17.66 2.32
N LEU A 193 2.27 17.72 1.45
CA LEU A 193 0.87 17.79 1.88
C LEU A 193 0.43 16.56 2.67
N ASN A 194 0.81 15.36 2.24
CA ASN A 194 0.46 14.12 2.92
C ASN A 194 1.20 14.00 4.26
N GLN A 195 2.49 14.38 4.30
CA GLN A 195 3.24 14.44 5.56
C GLN A 195 2.56 15.38 6.58
N ILE A 196 2.14 16.56 6.15
CA ILE A 196 1.39 17.52 6.98
C ILE A 196 0.07 16.93 7.45
N LYS A 197 -0.74 16.35 6.55
CA LYS A 197 -2.04 15.76 6.88
C LYS A 197 -1.91 14.65 7.92
N ASN A 198 -0.91 13.79 7.82
CA ASN A 198 -0.68 12.71 8.79
C ASN A 198 -0.36 13.25 10.19
N LYS A 199 0.54 14.23 10.28
CA LYS A 199 0.91 14.86 11.56
C LYS A 199 -0.23 15.68 12.16
N ILE A 200 -1.01 16.37 11.34
CA ILE A 200 -2.17 17.15 11.79
C ILE A 200 -3.36 16.25 12.17
N GLY A 201 -3.52 15.10 11.49
CA GLY A 201 -4.54 14.11 11.83
C GLY A 201 -4.42 13.67 13.29
N THR A 202 -3.19 13.39 13.72
CA THR A 202 -2.84 12.95 15.08
C THR A 202 -2.78 14.09 16.10
N LEU A 203 -2.07 15.19 15.80
CA LEU A 203 -1.76 16.24 16.80
C LEU A 203 -2.53 17.56 16.60
N GLY A 204 -3.19 17.74 15.46
CA GLY A 204 -3.84 19.00 15.06
C GLY A 204 -2.86 20.13 14.68
N PHE A 205 -1.55 19.87 14.76
CA PHE A 205 -0.49 20.86 14.65
C PHE A 205 0.83 20.20 14.26
N VAL A 206 1.64 20.85 13.42
CA VAL A 206 2.97 20.38 13.00
C VAL A 206 3.90 21.57 12.75
N THR A 207 5.20 21.44 12.99
CA THR A 207 6.17 22.52 12.78
C THR A 207 7.33 22.12 11.89
N SER A 208 8.16 23.11 11.53
CA SER A 208 9.38 22.91 10.75
C SER A 208 10.48 22.15 11.48
N GLN A 209 10.29 21.80 12.76
CA GLN A 209 11.15 20.81 13.42
C GLN A 209 10.83 19.40 12.94
N ASP A 210 9.54 19.11 12.72
CA ASP A 210 9.09 17.81 12.21
C ASP A 210 9.25 17.72 10.69
N ILE A 211 8.97 18.81 9.98
CA ILE A 211 8.98 18.89 8.51
C ILE A 211 9.73 20.15 8.07
N PRO A 212 11.07 20.08 7.91
CA PRO A 212 11.90 21.24 7.58
C PRO A 212 11.47 22.00 6.32
N GLU A 213 10.86 21.31 5.35
CA GLU A 213 10.33 21.88 4.10
C GLU A 213 9.26 22.96 4.34
N LEU A 214 8.63 23.01 5.52
CA LEU A 214 7.69 24.08 5.88
C LEU A 214 8.32 25.47 5.90
N LEU A 215 9.64 25.59 6.04
CA LEU A 215 10.35 26.87 5.97
C LEU A 215 10.37 27.45 4.56
N ASP A 216 10.15 26.63 3.52
CA ASP A 216 10.08 27.09 2.13
C ASP A 216 8.72 27.73 1.84
N GLN A 217 8.64 29.05 2.06
CA GLN A 217 7.42 29.84 1.85
C GLN A 217 6.86 29.77 0.42
N LYS A 218 7.67 29.38 -0.58
CA LYS A 218 7.21 29.23 -1.97
C LYS A 218 6.15 28.13 -2.12
N GLN A 219 6.13 27.16 -1.19
CA GLN A 219 5.21 26.02 -1.23
C GLN A 219 3.89 26.30 -0.50
N TRP A 220 3.79 27.40 0.25
CA TRP A 220 2.64 27.69 1.11
C TRP A 220 1.35 27.93 0.33
N SER A 221 1.44 28.60 -0.83
CA SER A 221 0.27 28.83 -1.70
C SER A 221 -0.34 27.51 -2.18
N LYS A 222 0.49 26.51 -2.50
CA LYS A 222 0.04 25.15 -2.87
C LYS A 222 -0.64 24.44 -1.71
N LEU A 223 -0.18 24.63 -0.48
CA LEU A 223 -0.80 24.05 0.71
C LEU A 223 -2.17 24.69 0.99
N GLN A 224 -2.25 26.02 0.98
CA GLN A 224 -3.49 26.75 1.28
C GLN A 224 -4.58 26.51 0.23
N ASN A 225 -4.23 26.40 -1.05
CA ASN A 225 -5.21 26.16 -2.13
C ASN A 225 -5.83 24.75 -2.07
N ASN A 226 -5.08 23.75 -1.60
CA ASN A 226 -5.55 22.37 -1.55
C ASN A 226 -6.26 22.01 -0.23
N THR A 227 -6.19 22.87 0.79
CA THR A 227 -6.75 22.57 2.13
C THR A 227 -7.31 23.81 2.83
N SER A 228 -8.62 24.02 2.72
CA SER A 228 -9.30 25.21 3.28
C SER A 228 -9.33 25.27 4.82
N TYR A 229 -9.17 24.13 5.48
CA TYR A 229 -9.16 24.00 6.93
C TYR A 229 -7.76 24.13 7.55
N LEU A 230 -6.70 24.00 6.75
CA LEU A 230 -5.33 24.17 7.22
C LEU A 230 -4.91 25.64 7.12
N LYS A 231 -4.20 26.09 8.15
CA LYS A 231 -3.54 27.39 8.18
C LYS A 231 -2.07 27.20 8.44
N ILE A 232 -1.24 28.09 7.87
CA ILE A 232 0.21 28.03 7.95
C ILE A 232 0.75 29.42 8.29
N TRP A 233 1.71 29.48 9.21
CA TRP A 233 2.40 30.71 9.59
C TRP A 233 3.85 30.47 9.99
N LEU A 234 4.59 31.58 10.15
CA LEU A 234 5.98 31.63 10.59
C LEU A 234 6.05 32.53 11.81
N VAL A 235 6.72 32.05 12.87
CA VAL A 235 7.15 32.89 13.98
C VAL A 235 8.66 33.05 13.89
N TYR A 236 9.12 34.29 14.09
CA TYR A 236 10.53 34.64 14.15
C TYR A 236 10.84 35.29 15.50
N ASN A 237 11.93 34.87 16.13
CA ASN A 237 12.42 35.45 17.38
C ASN A 237 13.95 35.36 17.44
N LYS A 238 14.62 36.51 17.59
CA LYS A 238 16.09 36.63 17.80
C LYS A 238 16.95 35.76 16.87
N GLY A 239 16.70 35.83 15.57
CA GLY A 239 17.49 35.10 14.57
C GLY A 239 17.05 33.66 14.32
N LYS A 240 16.08 33.13 15.10
CA LYS A 240 15.48 31.81 14.89
C LYS A 240 14.08 31.96 14.31
N SER A 241 13.69 31.00 13.45
CA SER A 241 12.35 30.94 12.88
C SER A 241 11.78 29.53 12.94
N ILE A 242 10.48 29.43 13.18
CA ILE A 242 9.73 28.18 13.10
C ILE A 242 8.48 28.39 12.23
N ALA A 243 8.34 27.57 11.18
CA ALA A 243 7.10 27.51 10.42
C ALA A 243 6.19 26.47 11.06
N TYR A 244 4.88 26.71 11.05
CA TYR A 244 3.91 25.79 11.63
C TYR A 244 2.61 25.77 10.85
N VAL A 245 1.99 24.60 10.81
CA VAL A 245 0.69 24.36 10.19
C VAL A 245 -0.27 23.79 11.24
N TRP A 246 -1.51 24.26 11.23
CA TRP A 246 -2.53 23.76 12.14
C TRP A 246 -3.89 23.61 11.46
N ASP A 247 -4.70 22.71 12.01
CA ASP A 247 -6.11 22.60 11.68
C ASP A 247 -6.90 23.67 12.44
N LYS A 248 -7.45 24.65 11.71
CA LYS A 248 -8.19 25.78 12.30
C LYS A 248 -9.49 25.34 13.00
N ASN A 249 -9.96 24.12 12.73
CA ASN A 249 -11.13 23.55 13.39
C ASN A 249 -10.78 22.87 14.71
N LYS A 250 -9.49 22.55 14.93
CA LYS A 250 -8.99 21.91 16.18
C LYS A 250 -8.29 22.89 17.12
N LEU A 251 -7.61 23.90 16.58
CA LEU A 251 -6.86 24.89 17.36
C LEU A 251 -7.18 26.30 16.89
N SER A 252 -7.38 27.21 17.83
CA SER A 252 -7.41 28.63 17.52
C SER A 252 -6.03 29.14 17.09
N GLU A 253 -6.02 30.22 16.34
CA GLU A 253 -4.80 30.87 15.88
C GLU A 253 -3.86 31.27 17.03
N SER A 254 -4.43 31.78 18.14
CA SER A 254 -3.66 32.16 19.34
C SER A 254 -3.02 30.96 20.02
N GLU A 255 -3.73 29.83 20.12
CA GLU A 255 -3.19 28.60 20.71
C GLU A 255 -2.08 28.01 19.83
N ALA A 256 -2.29 27.93 18.51
CA ALA A 256 -1.30 27.44 17.57
C ALA A 256 -0.03 28.31 17.60
N ARG A 257 -0.19 29.63 17.64
CA ARG A 257 0.94 30.56 17.76
C ARG A 257 1.71 30.39 19.06
N LYS A 258 1.02 30.30 20.21
CA LYS A 258 1.68 30.07 21.51
C LYS A 258 2.46 28.74 21.53
N LYS A 259 1.91 27.67 20.94
CA LYS A 259 2.62 26.40 20.80
C LYS A 259 3.88 26.53 19.95
N ALA A 260 3.80 27.24 18.82
CA ALA A 260 4.95 27.49 17.95
C ALA A 260 6.03 28.34 18.67
N GLU A 261 5.63 29.41 19.35
CA GLU A 261 6.53 30.26 20.14
C GLU A 261 7.24 29.47 21.25
N LEU A 262 6.52 28.59 21.95
CA LEU A 262 7.10 27.70 22.96
C LEU A 262 8.14 26.74 22.35
N GLN A 263 7.83 26.11 21.22
CA GLN A 263 8.80 25.25 20.52
C GLN A 263 10.03 26.03 20.04
N LEU A 264 9.84 27.26 19.56
CA LEU A 264 10.93 28.13 19.12
C LEU A 264 11.88 28.53 20.27
N LEU A 265 11.35 28.69 21.49
CA LEU A 265 12.15 28.96 22.68
C LEU A 265 12.99 27.77 23.13
N LEU A 266 12.58 26.55 22.78
CA LEU A 266 13.28 25.30 23.11
C LEU A 266 14.33 24.89 22.06
N MET A 267 14.36 25.56 20.89
CA MET A 267 15.44 25.45 19.89
C MET A 267 16.65 26.26 20.30
#